data_AF-A0A3R7W9S4-F1
#
_entry.id   AF-A0A3R7W9S4-F1
#
_cell.length_a   1.000
_cell.length_b   1.000
_cell.length_c   1.000
_cell.angle_alpha   90.00
_cell.angle_beta   90.00
_cell.angle_gamma   90.00
#
_symmetry.space_group_name_H-M   'P 1'
#
loop_
_entity.id
_entity.type
_entity.pdbx_description
1 polymer ?
#
loop_
_entity_poly.entity_id
_entity_poly.type
_entity_poly.pdbx_seq_one_letter_code
_entity_poly.pdbx_strand_id
1 'polypeptide(L)'
;MIVIDGGMLEGGGQIVRSAVALASVTTTPLKIVNIRANRKTPGLAAQHLAAIRAAAAISSADVHGGYVGSSEIVFLPNKPAWTMEQIDIGTAGSIPLVLSAWLPGALACGGEITVCGGTEVPNAPTIDYFEEVFLEYLRRHGAKVSLSIESRGYYPTGGGIVHLAVQPSEIAPLGRGAGKTNGIVSATSGLPDHVATRQADAAAAIAGDLPIRIVRQEQPGVGSSCTVFSDGHGGSALGRRGLAAEEVGRQAGRTWRAGGSCGIDCHLADQLLLYLAIYGGSIWTGQLTPHAETMIRLLARFGYTLLSSHEGDCVEVSL
;
A
#
# COMPACT_ATOMS: atom_id res chain seq x y z
N MET A 1 -26.80 3.05 4.63
CA MET A 1 -25.93 2.19 3.78
C MET A 1 -25.48 3.00 2.57
N ILE A 2 -24.18 3.03 2.29
CA ILE A 2 -23.61 3.69 1.11
C ILE A 2 -23.58 2.70 -0.06
N VAL A 3 -23.89 3.15 -1.27
CA VAL A 3 -23.72 2.38 -2.51
C VAL A 3 -22.61 3.01 -3.35
N ILE A 4 -21.67 2.19 -3.78
CA ILE A 4 -20.50 2.56 -4.59
C ILE A 4 -20.53 1.79 -5.91
N ASP A 5 -20.29 2.49 -7.01
CA ASP A 5 -20.03 1.89 -8.31
C ASP A 5 -18.54 1.53 -8.42
N GLY A 6 -18.21 0.25 -8.40
CA GLY A 6 -16.86 -0.29 -8.52
C GLY A 6 -16.25 -0.17 -9.93
N GLY A 7 -17.04 0.27 -10.92
CA GLY A 7 -16.58 0.64 -12.26
C GLY A 7 -16.23 2.13 -12.39
N MET A 8 -16.44 2.94 -11.36
CA MET A 8 -16.13 4.37 -11.37
C MET A 8 -14.65 4.64 -11.67
N LEU A 9 -14.39 5.65 -12.50
CA LEU A 9 -13.06 6.10 -12.93
C LEU A 9 -12.20 4.93 -13.45
N GLU A 10 -11.10 4.59 -12.76
CA GLU A 10 -10.22 3.52 -13.20
C GLU A 10 -10.85 2.12 -13.17
N GLY A 11 -11.99 1.96 -12.49
CA GLY A 11 -12.70 0.69 -12.34
C GLY A 11 -11.79 -0.43 -11.82
N GLY A 12 -10.82 -0.07 -10.97
CA GLY A 12 -9.74 -0.94 -10.49
C GLY A 12 -10.05 -1.63 -9.18
N GLY A 13 -9.05 -2.35 -8.65
CA GLY A 13 -9.17 -3.02 -7.35
C GLY A 13 -9.08 -2.07 -6.14
N GLN A 14 -8.56 -0.86 -6.34
CA GLN A 14 -8.36 0.13 -5.26
C GLN A 14 -9.67 0.53 -4.62
N ILE A 15 -10.70 0.87 -5.41
CA ILE A 15 -11.99 1.32 -4.89
C ILE A 15 -12.62 0.30 -3.94
N VAL A 16 -12.49 -1.00 -4.25
CA VAL A 16 -12.99 -2.08 -3.39
C VAL A 16 -12.28 -2.06 -2.04
N ARG A 17 -10.94 -2.04 -2.04
CA ARG A 17 -10.13 -2.09 -0.81
C ARG A 17 -10.35 -0.87 0.07
N SER A 18 -10.31 0.32 -0.55
CA SER A 18 -10.50 1.56 0.18
C SER A 18 -11.92 1.72 0.71
N ALA A 19 -12.93 1.28 -0.04
CA ALA A 19 -14.32 1.38 0.41
C ALA A 19 -14.59 0.46 1.61
N VAL A 20 -14.10 -0.79 1.60
CA VAL A 20 -14.25 -1.66 2.77
C VAL A 20 -13.45 -1.16 3.97
N ALA A 21 -12.25 -0.63 3.76
CA ALA A 21 -11.46 -0.02 4.84
C ALA A 21 -12.18 1.18 5.47
N LEU A 22 -12.73 2.07 4.65
CA LEU A 22 -13.55 3.22 5.10
C LEU A 22 -14.81 2.77 5.81
N ALA A 23 -15.52 1.77 5.27
CA ALA A 23 -16.69 1.18 5.91
C ALA A 23 -16.37 0.62 7.29
N SER A 24 -15.26 -0.12 7.43
CA SER A 24 -14.78 -0.65 8.70
C SER A 24 -14.54 0.44 9.73
N VAL A 25 -13.77 1.49 9.40
CA VAL A 25 -13.45 2.55 10.38
C VAL A 25 -14.63 3.44 10.72
N THR A 26 -15.50 3.72 9.75
CA THR A 26 -16.70 4.57 9.96
C THR A 26 -17.90 3.79 10.49
N THR A 27 -17.79 2.46 10.63
CA THR A 27 -18.92 1.55 10.96
C THR A 27 -20.14 1.81 10.05
N THR A 28 -19.88 2.04 8.76
CA THR A 28 -20.93 2.39 7.80
C THR A 28 -21.22 1.21 6.86
N PRO A 29 -22.45 0.68 6.84
CA PRO A 29 -22.84 -0.36 5.89
C PRO A 29 -22.61 0.07 4.43
N LEU A 30 -22.06 -0.83 3.64
CA LEU A 30 -21.59 -0.56 2.28
C LEU A 30 -22.11 -1.62 1.30
N LYS A 31 -22.50 -1.18 0.11
CA LYS A 31 -22.72 -2.04 -1.06
C LYS A 31 -21.84 -1.56 -2.21
N ILE A 32 -21.11 -2.48 -2.85
CA ILE A 32 -20.32 -2.18 -4.05
C ILE A 32 -20.91 -2.98 -5.22
N VAL A 33 -21.22 -2.31 -6.32
CA VAL A 33 -21.72 -2.93 -7.56
C VAL A 33 -20.71 -2.78 -8.70
N ASN A 34 -20.92 -3.43 -9.84
CA ASN A 34 -20.08 -3.29 -11.04
C ASN A 34 -18.59 -3.50 -10.80
N ILE A 35 -18.22 -4.39 -9.87
CA ILE A 35 -16.84 -4.57 -9.44
C ILE A 35 -15.97 -4.94 -10.65
N ARG A 36 -15.02 -4.06 -10.98
CA ARG A 36 -14.06 -4.24 -12.08
C ARG A 36 -14.73 -4.51 -13.44
N ALA A 37 -15.94 -3.96 -13.68
CA ALA A 37 -16.71 -4.20 -14.90
C ALA A 37 -15.94 -3.88 -16.20
N ASN A 38 -15.06 -2.86 -16.17
CA ASN A 38 -14.27 -2.42 -17.31
C ASN A 38 -12.90 -3.11 -17.45
N ARG A 39 -12.60 -4.12 -16.61
CA ARG A 39 -11.32 -4.85 -16.67
C ARG A 39 -11.46 -6.11 -17.53
N LYS A 40 -10.34 -6.56 -18.10
CA LYS A 40 -10.25 -7.81 -18.88
C LYS A 40 -10.82 -9.02 -18.13
N THR A 41 -10.64 -9.07 -16.81
CA THR A 41 -11.24 -10.06 -15.92
C THR A 41 -12.15 -9.35 -14.91
N PRO A 42 -13.47 -9.24 -15.17
CA PRO A 42 -14.39 -8.58 -14.25
C PRO A 42 -14.54 -9.29 -12.90
N GLY A 43 -15.14 -8.61 -11.93
CA GLY A 43 -15.42 -9.13 -10.59
C GLY A 43 -14.20 -9.20 -9.67
N LEU A 44 -14.41 -9.73 -8.46
CA LEU A 44 -13.37 -9.87 -7.44
C LEU A 44 -12.30 -10.90 -7.85
N ALA A 45 -11.05 -10.48 -8.00
CA ALA A 45 -9.90 -11.40 -7.95
C ALA A 45 -9.53 -11.78 -6.50
N ALA A 46 -8.72 -12.83 -6.33
CA ALA A 46 -8.29 -13.37 -5.03
C ALA A 46 -7.74 -12.32 -4.05
N GLN A 47 -6.88 -11.40 -4.53
CA GLN A 47 -6.33 -10.32 -3.69
C GLN A 47 -7.41 -9.38 -3.13
N HIS A 48 -8.50 -9.15 -3.85
CA HIS A 48 -9.58 -8.29 -3.36
C HIS A 48 -10.38 -9.03 -2.29
N LEU A 49 -10.62 -10.32 -2.47
CA LEU A 49 -11.28 -11.15 -1.47
C LEU A 49 -10.45 -11.21 -0.17
N ALA A 50 -9.14 -11.35 -0.28
CA ALA A 50 -8.24 -11.30 0.88
C ALA A 50 -8.31 -9.95 1.60
N ALA A 51 -8.29 -8.84 0.87
CA ALA A 51 -8.44 -7.51 1.46
C ALA A 51 -9.82 -7.29 2.13
N ILE A 52 -10.91 -7.80 1.52
CA ILE A 52 -12.25 -7.77 2.12
C ILE A 52 -12.28 -8.59 3.41
N ARG A 53 -11.66 -9.77 3.43
CA ARG A 53 -11.56 -10.60 4.63
C ARG A 53 -10.77 -9.91 5.73
N ALA A 54 -9.68 -9.23 5.38
CA ALA A 54 -8.89 -8.46 6.33
C ALA A 54 -9.71 -7.32 6.95
N ALA A 55 -10.38 -6.51 6.13
CA ALA A 55 -11.29 -5.47 6.61
C ALA A 55 -12.46 -6.04 7.43
N ALA A 56 -13.01 -7.18 7.01
CA ALA A 56 -14.09 -7.86 7.73
C ALA A 56 -13.64 -8.33 9.11
N ALA A 57 -12.45 -8.90 9.23
CA ALA A 57 -11.92 -9.39 10.50
C ALA A 57 -11.81 -8.27 11.53
N ILE A 58 -11.12 -7.17 11.20
CA ILE A 58 -10.91 -6.06 12.16
C ILE A 58 -12.21 -5.36 12.58
N SER A 59 -13.26 -5.45 11.75
CA SER A 59 -14.57 -4.84 12.01
C SER A 59 -15.68 -5.84 12.32
N SER A 60 -15.35 -7.13 12.50
CA SER A 60 -16.31 -8.23 12.65
C SER A 60 -17.50 -8.11 11.67
N ALA A 61 -17.22 -7.83 10.39
CA ALA A 61 -18.24 -7.49 9.42
C ALA A 61 -18.91 -8.74 8.82
N ASP A 62 -20.23 -8.67 8.62
CA ASP A 62 -20.93 -9.63 7.78
C ASP A 62 -20.74 -9.27 6.30
N VAL A 63 -20.38 -10.26 5.48
CA VAL A 63 -20.07 -10.06 4.06
C VAL A 63 -20.91 -10.98 3.19
N HIS A 64 -21.68 -10.39 2.27
CA HIS A 64 -22.42 -11.10 1.23
C HIS A 64 -21.78 -10.83 -0.14
N GLY A 65 -21.74 -11.85 -1.01
CA GLY A 65 -21.12 -11.74 -2.34
C GLY A 65 -19.60 -11.81 -2.34
N GLY A 66 -18.96 -12.13 -1.20
CA GLY A 66 -17.50 -12.24 -1.06
C GLY A 66 -16.92 -13.52 -1.67
N TYR A 67 -16.99 -13.69 -2.98
CA TYR A 67 -16.37 -14.80 -3.71
C TYR A 67 -15.67 -14.33 -4.99
N VAL A 68 -14.70 -15.11 -5.48
CA VAL A 68 -13.94 -14.78 -6.69
C VAL A 68 -14.87 -14.70 -7.90
N GLY A 69 -14.75 -13.63 -8.69
CA GLY A 69 -15.60 -13.35 -9.85
C GLY A 69 -16.88 -12.59 -9.51
N SER A 70 -17.20 -12.37 -8.23
CA SER A 70 -18.40 -11.60 -7.86
C SER A 70 -18.32 -10.16 -8.37
N SER A 71 -19.41 -9.69 -8.98
CA SER A 71 -19.58 -8.31 -9.44
C SER A 71 -20.18 -7.38 -8.39
N GLU A 72 -20.61 -7.92 -7.24
CA GLU A 72 -21.28 -7.19 -6.18
C GLU A 72 -20.86 -7.73 -4.79
N ILE A 73 -20.73 -6.83 -3.81
CA ILE A 73 -20.68 -7.20 -2.40
C ILE A 73 -21.59 -6.32 -1.54
N VAL A 74 -22.08 -6.88 -0.45
CA VAL A 74 -22.63 -6.13 0.70
C VAL A 74 -21.73 -6.39 1.90
N PHE A 75 -21.29 -5.32 2.54
CA PHE A 75 -20.37 -5.33 3.66
C PHE A 75 -21.02 -4.58 4.83
N LEU A 76 -21.25 -5.28 5.93
CA LEU A 76 -21.96 -4.79 7.11
C LEU A 76 -20.99 -4.77 8.29
N PRO A 77 -20.22 -3.69 8.48
CA PRO A 77 -19.21 -3.60 9.54
C PRO A 77 -19.83 -3.36 10.91
N ASN A 78 -19.19 -3.90 11.93
CA ASN A 78 -19.34 -3.48 13.31
C ASN A 78 -18.18 -2.55 13.70
N LYS A 79 -18.22 -2.04 14.93
CA LYS A 79 -17.14 -1.21 15.47
C LYS A 79 -15.82 -2.00 15.46
N PRO A 80 -14.70 -1.41 14.97
CA PRO A 80 -13.40 -2.07 15.00
C PRO A 80 -13.01 -2.53 16.41
N ALA A 81 -12.46 -3.73 16.50
CA ALA A 81 -11.99 -4.34 17.73
C ALA A 81 -10.66 -5.06 17.49
N TRP A 82 -9.88 -5.25 18.55
CA TRP A 82 -8.60 -5.96 18.46
C TRP A 82 -8.80 -7.36 17.86
N THR A 83 -7.94 -7.75 16.92
CA THR A 83 -7.97 -9.07 16.26
C THR A 83 -6.57 -9.62 16.08
N MET A 84 -6.47 -10.95 15.95
CA MET A 84 -5.27 -11.66 15.53
C MET A 84 -5.64 -12.58 14.37
N GLU A 85 -5.09 -12.32 13.19
CA GLU A 85 -5.56 -12.94 11.96
C GLU A 85 -4.43 -13.53 11.12
N GLN A 86 -4.77 -14.57 10.36
CA GLN A 86 -3.90 -15.14 9.34
C GLN A 86 -4.66 -15.20 8.01
N ILE A 87 -4.14 -14.52 6.99
CA ILE A 87 -4.76 -14.44 5.68
C ILE A 87 -3.81 -14.97 4.62
N ASP A 88 -4.20 -16.07 3.99
CA ASP A 88 -3.56 -16.53 2.77
C ASP A 88 -4.32 -16.02 1.53
N ILE A 89 -3.62 -15.29 0.66
CA ILE A 89 -4.17 -14.81 -0.60
C ILE A 89 -4.32 -15.98 -1.61
N GLY A 90 -3.58 -17.07 -1.42
CA GLY A 90 -3.57 -18.26 -2.28
C GLY A 90 -2.91 -18.06 -3.65
N THR A 91 -2.33 -16.88 -3.88
CA THR A 91 -1.68 -16.45 -5.13
C THR A 91 -0.56 -15.45 -4.82
N ALA A 92 0.19 -15.00 -5.82
CA ALA A 92 1.06 -13.83 -5.71
C ALA A 92 0.30 -12.49 -5.65
N GLY A 93 -0.85 -12.41 -4.99
CA GLY A 93 -1.52 -11.14 -4.76
C GLY A 93 -0.74 -10.28 -3.76
N SER A 94 -0.83 -8.95 -3.89
CA SER A 94 0.00 -8.04 -3.09
C SER A 94 -0.38 -8.06 -1.61
N ILE A 95 0.59 -8.42 -0.76
CA ILE A 95 0.50 -8.30 0.69
C ILE A 95 0.27 -6.84 1.12
N PRO A 96 1.08 -5.84 0.67
CA PRO A 96 0.83 -4.43 1.00
C PRO A 96 -0.61 -3.96 0.74
N LEU A 97 -1.24 -4.42 -0.35
CA LEU A 97 -2.62 -4.06 -0.66
C LEU A 97 -3.65 -4.73 0.26
N VAL A 98 -3.37 -5.92 0.81
CA VAL A 98 -4.24 -6.54 1.83
C VAL A 98 -4.08 -5.81 3.16
N LEU A 99 -2.83 -5.54 3.56
CA LEU A 99 -2.53 -4.81 4.79
C LEU A 99 -3.16 -3.42 4.81
N SER A 100 -3.19 -2.71 3.68
CA SER A 100 -3.80 -1.38 3.60
C SER A 100 -5.32 -1.37 3.81
N ALA A 101 -6.01 -2.50 3.63
CA ALA A 101 -7.44 -2.60 3.93
C ALA A 101 -7.73 -2.84 5.42
N TRP A 102 -6.80 -3.47 6.14
CA TRP A 102 -6.91 -3.80 7.57
C TRP A 102 -6.38 -2.69 8.48
N LEU A 103 -5.25 -2.08 8.09
CA LEU A 103 -4.50 -1.13 8.91
C LEU A 103 -5.33 0.04 9.45
N PRO A 104 -6.23 0.69 8.69
CA PRO A 104 -7.02 1.80 9.23
C PRO A 104 -7.85 1.43 10.47
N GLY A 105 -8.47 0.24 10.48
CA GLY A 105 -9.18 -0.27 11.65
C GLY A 105 -8.24 -0.60 12.80
N ALA A 106 -7.10 -1.22 12.48
CA ALA A 106 -6.12 -1.65 13.46
C ALA A 106 -5.44 -0.47 14.17
N LEU A 107 -5.25 0.68 13.53
CA LEU A 107 -4.71 1.86 14.21
C LEU A 107 -5.62 2.36 15.36
N ALA A 108 -6.93 2.12 15.28
CA ALA A 108 -7.88 2.54 16.30
C ALA A 108 -7.99 1.55 17.49
N CYS A 109 -7.83 0.25 17.24
CA CYS A 109 -8.11 -0.79 18.24
C CYS A 109 -6.97 -1.78 18.49
N GLY A 110 -5.88 -1.67 17.74
CA GLY A 110 -4.76 -2.62 17.72
C GLY A 110 -5.10 -3.92 17.01
N GLY A 111 -4.11 -4.79 16.89
CA GLY A 111 -4.27 -6.13 16.35
C GLY A 111 -2.97 -6.65 15.75
N GLU A 112 -3.04 -7.89 15.29
CA GLU A 112 -1.96 -8.56 14.58
C GLU A 112 -2.51 -9.25 13.34
N ILE A 113 -1.79 -9.16 12.23
CA ILE A 113 -2.16 -9.87 11.01
C ILE A 113 -0.93 -10.46 10.34
N THR A 114 -1.02 -11.73 9.99
CA THR A 114 -0.02 -12.41 9.15
C THR A 114 -0.62 -12.65 7.78
N VAL A 115 0.05 -12.21 6.73
CA VAL A 115 -0.43 -12.36 5.35
C VAL A 115 0.56 -13.17 4.52
N CYS A 116 0.04 -14.20 3.85
CA CYS A 116 0.77 -14.98 2.85
C CYS A 116 0.38 -14.53 1.44
N GLY A 117 1.37 -14.27 0.57
CA GLY A 117 1.15 -13.78 -0.78
C GLY A 117 2.42 -13.25 -1.46
N GLY A 118 2.29 -12.15 -2.20
CA GLY A 118 3.40 -11.48 -2.87
C GLY A 118 3.83 -10.20 -2.15
N THR A 119 5.10 -10.12 -1.77
CA THR A 119 5.76 -8.90 -1.26
C THR A 119 6.28 -8.01 -2.40
N GLU A 120 6.63 -8.61 -3.53
CA GLU A 120 7.12 -7.93 -4.73
C GLU A 120 6.30 -8.34 -5.96
N VAL A 121 5.28 -7.54 -6.26
CA VAL A 121 4.36 -7.83 -7.37
C VAL A 121 4.17 -6.59 -8.24
N PRO A 122 4.08 -6.74 -9.58
CA PRO A 122 3.86 -5.61 -10.47
C PRO A 122 2.57 -4.85 -10.14
N ASN A 123 2.58 -3.52 -10.38
CA ASN A 123 1.42 -2.63 -10.18
C ASN A 123 0.90 -2.62 -8.73
N ALA A 124 1.78 -2.81 -7.77
CA ALA A 124 1.53 -2.62 -6.35
C ALA A 124 2.79 -2.09 -5.66
N PRO A 125 2.67 -1.49 -4.47
CA PRO A 125 3.84 -1.18 -3.64
C PRO A 125 4.63 -2.45 -3.35
N THR A 126 5.96 -2.34 -3.35
CA THR A 126 6.82 -3.37 -2.76
C THR A 126 6.70 -3.33 -1.24
N ILE A 127 7.03 -4.43 -0.56
CA ILE A 127 6.99 -4.45 0.91
C ILE A 127 7.97 -3.46 1.53
N ASP A 128 9.13 -3.23 0.90
CA ASP A 128 10.10 -2.24 1.39
C ASP A 128 9.61 -0.80 1.20
N TYR A 129 8.92 -0.49 0.09
CA TYR A 129 8.26 0.81 -0.04
C TYR A 129 7.18 0.98 1.04
N PHE A 130 6.38 -0.07 1.27
CA PHE A 130 5.34 -0.04 2.28
C PHE A 130 5.92 0.21 3.68
N GLU A 131 7.04 -0.43 4.03
CA GLU A 131 7.71 -0.28 5.32
C GLU A 131 8.43 1.07 5.47
N GLU A 132 9.33 1.39 4.55
CA GLU A 132 10.27 2.51 4.66
C GLU A 132 9.67 3.87 4.30
N VAL A 133 8.57 3.87 3.55
CA VAL A 133 7.90 5.09 3.08
C VAL A 133 6.54 5.25 3.78
N PHE A 134 5.62 4.31 3.57
CA PHE A 134 4.25 4.46 4.03
C PHE A 134 4.08 4.28 5.54
N LEU A 135 4.54 3.15 6.10
CA LEU A 135 4.44 2.89 7.54
C LEU A 135 5.32 3.85 8.33
N GLU A 136 6.53 4.13 7.84
CA GLU A 136 7.41 5.13 8.44
C GLU A 136 6.76 6.52 8.48
N TYR A 137 6.08 6.95 7.42
CA TYR A 137 5.31 8.20 7.45
C TYR A 137 4.26 8.19 8.56
N LEU A 138 3.50 7.11 8.72
CA LEU A 138 2.51 6.98 9.79
C LEU A 138 3.15 6.95 11.19
N ARG A 139 4.30 6.28 11.36
CA ARG A 139 5.04 6.23 12.64
C ARG A 139 5.45 7.61 13.11
N ARG A 140 5.90 8.47 12.19
CA ARG A 140 6.24 9.87 12.48
C ARG A 140 5.05 10.69 12.97
N HIS A 141 3.83 10.27 12.63
CA HIS A 141 2.59 10.88 13.10
C HIS A 141 2.01 10.16 14.34
N GLY A 142 2.76 9.24 14.97
CA GLY A 142 2.37 8.58 16.21
C GLY A 142 1.88 7.15 16.07
N ALA A 143 1.89 6.58 14.85
CA ALA A 143 1.47 5.19 14.67
C ALA A 143 2.47 4.21 15.32
N LYS A 144 1.94 3.31 16.14
CA LYS A 144 2.70 2.23 16.79
C LYS A 144 2.52 0.95 15.98
N VAL A 145 3.34 0.81 14.94
CA VAL A 145 3.25 -0.27 13.95
C VAL A 145 4.62 -0.93 13.77
N SER A 146 4.66 -2.26 13.84
CA SER A 146 5.85 -3.07 13.57
C SER A 146 5.56 -4.08 12.47
N LEU A 147 6.43 -4.14 11.47
CA LEU A 147 6.32 -5.06 10.34
C LEU A 147 7.55 -5.98 10.34
N SER A 148 7.31 -7.28 10.25
CA SER A 148 8.34 -8.30 10.06
C SER A 148 8.11 -9.04 8.75
N ILE A 149 9.19 -9.21 7.97
CA ILE A 149 9.19 -9.94 6.71
C ILE A 149 9.86 -11.28 6.97
N GLU A 150 9.08 -12.33 7.15
CA GLU A 150 9.60 -13.68 7.38
C GLU A 150 10.16 -14.27 6.08
N SER A 151 9.42 -14.11 4.99
CA SER A 151 9.85 -14.52 3.65
C SER A 151 9.34 -13.57 2.58
N ARG A 152 10.08 -13.44 1.49
CA ARG A 152 9.69 -12.68 0.31
C ARG A 152 9.01 -13.57 -0.72
N GLY A 153 7.94 -13.04 -1.31
CA GLY A 153 7.15 -13.65 -2.36
C GLY A 153 7.16 -12.80 -3.62
N TYR A 154 7.71 -13.36 -4.69
CA TYR A 154 7.81 -12.70 -5.98
C TYR A 154 6.76 -13.23 -6.95
N TYR A 155 6.20 -12.35 -7.79
CA TYR A 155 5.36 -12.79 -8.91
C TYR A 155 6.12 -13.74 -9.85
N PRO A 156 5.50 -14.81 -10.38
CA PRO A 156 4.09 -15.18 -10.28
C PRO A 156 3.72 -16.09 -9.11
N THR A 157 4.71 -16.60 -8.38
CA THR A 157 4.48 -17.66 -7.38
C THR A 157 3.94 -17.11 -6.07
N GLY A 158 4.46 -15.98 -5.59
CA GLY A 158 4.16 -15.47 -4.24
C GLY A 158 4.92 -16.25 -3.19
N GLY A 159 4.26 -16.63 -2.08
CA GLY A 159 4.87 -17.40 -0.99
C GLY A 159 5.65 -16.56 0.03
N GLY A 160 5.52 -15.24 -0.04
CA GLY A 160 6.01 -14.32 0.97
C GLY A 160 5.10 -14.34 2.18
N ILE A 161 5.68 -14.15 3.35
CA ILE A 161 5.00 -14.13 4.65
C ILE A 161 5.43 -12.86 5.37
N VAL A 162 4.45 -12.02 5.69
CA VAL A 162 4.65 -10.77 6.42
C VAL A 162 3.72 -10.75 7.61
N HIS A 163 4.27 -10.40 8.76
CA HIS A 163 3.51 -10.16 9.97
C HIS A 163 3.52 -8.67 10.29
N LEU A 164 2.34 -8.13 10.63
CA LEU A 164 2.14 -6.75 11.00
C LEU A 164 1.46 -6.70 12.37
N ALA A 165 2.13 -6.09 13.34
CA ALA A 165 1.60 -5.83 14.67
C ALA A 165 1.31 -4.33 14.85
N VAL A 166 0.12 -4.03 15.34
CA VAL A 166 -0.37 -2.65 15.52
C VAL A 166 -0.89 -2.48 16.94
N GLN A 167 -0.49 -1.40 17.59
CA GLN A 167 -1.09 -0.96 18.85
C GLN A 167 -2.05 0.20 18.59
N PRO A 168 -3.10 0.37 19.42
CA PRO A 168 -3.94 1.57 19.37
C PRO A 168 -3.06 2.82 19.45
N SER A 169 -3.27 3.73 18.50
CA SER A 169 -2.41 4.89 18.29
C SER A 169 -3.23 6.17 18.19
N GLU A 170 -2.77 7.21 18.88
CA GLU A 170 -3.24 8.58 18.65
C GLU A 170 -2.39 9.18 17.52
N ILE A 171 -2.99 9.31 16.34
CA ILE A 171 -2.30 9.84 15.16
C ILE A 171 -2.49 11.34 15.12
N ALA A 172 -1.38 12.09 15.09
CA ALA A 172 -1.38 13.53 14.91
C ALA A 172 -1.85 13.89 13.48
N PRO A 173 -2.45 15.08 13.27
CA PRO A 173 -2.80 15.56 11.94
C PRO A 173 -1.62 15.46 10.98
N LEU A 174 -1.90 15.00 9.76
CA LEU A 174 -0.87 14.78 8.75
C LEU A 174 -0.22 16.10 8.32
N GLY A 175 1.07 16.06 8.04
CA GLY A 175 1.81 17.26 7.70
C GLY A 175 3.15 16.97 7.04
N ARG A 176 3.87 18.05 6.75
CA ARG A 176 5.30 17.98 6.41
C ARG A 176 6.09 17.69 7.68
N GLY A 177 6.59 16.48 7.84
CA GLY A 177 7.40 16.06 8.99
C GLY A 177 8.91 16.11 8.69
N ALA A 178 9.70 16.54 9.69
CA ALA A 178 11.15 16.76 9.58
C ALA A 178 12.04 15.52 9.92
N GLY A 179 11.45 14.33 10.01
CA GLY A 179 12.23 13.10 10.17
C GLY A 179 13.06 12.85 8.92
N LYS A 180 14.33 12.47 9.08
CA LYS A 180 15.24 12.08 7.99
C LYS A 180 15.45 10.56 8.01
N THR A 181 14.61 9.81 7.30
CA THR A 181 14.90 8.43 6.92
C THR A 181 15.22 8.43 5.44
N ASN A 182 16.35 7.84 5.08
CA ASN A 182 16.73 7.66 3.70
C ASN A 182 17.56 6.38 3.56
N GLY A 183 17.57 5.84 2.36
CA GLY A 183 18.34 4.64 2.10
C GLY A 183 17.98 3.94 0.81
N ILE A 184 18.67 2.83 0.61
CA ILE A 184 18.47 1.89 -0.49
C ILE A 184 18.29 0.51 0.13
N VAL A 185 17.14 -0.12 -0.08
CA VAL A 185 16.96 -1.55 0.18
C VAL A 185 17.08 -2.29 -1.15
N SER A 186 18.01 -3.24 -1.22
CA SER A 186 18.19 -4.10 -2.38
C SER A 186 18.06 -5.55 -1.97
N ALA A 187 17.03 -6.22 -2.48
CA ALA A 187 16.63 -7.54 -2.07
C ALA A 187 16.77 -8.55 -3.21
N THR A 188 17.25 -9.74 -2.89
CA THR A 188 17.33 -10.88 -3.80
C THR A 188 16.90 -12.16 -3.10
N SER A 189 16.20 -13.03 -3.84
CA SER A 189 15.80 -14.35 -3.38
C SER A 189 16.01 -15.39 -4.48
N GLY A 190 16.68 -16.49 -4.15
CA GLY A 190 16.94 -17.58 -5.10
C GLY A 190 17.77 -17.20 -6.33
N LEU A 191 18.56 -16.12 -6.25
CA LEU A 191 19.47 -15.62 -7.30
C LEU A 191 20.86 -15.36 -6.71
N PRO A 192 21.93 -15.31 -7.53
CA PRO A 192 23.29 -15.06 -7.04
C PRO A 192 23.42 -13.77 -6.22
N ASP A 193 24.22 -13.82 -5.15
CA ASP A 193 24.42 -12.71 -4.21
C ASP A 193 24.77 -11.37 -4.86
N HIS A 194 25.54 -11.41 -5.96
CA HIS A 194 25.98 -10.21 -6.66
C HIS A 194 24.81 -9.43 -7.31
N VAL A 195 23.62 -10.03 -7.45
CA VAL A 195 22.44 -9.36 -8.02
C VAL A 195 22.02 -8.18 -7.16
N ALA A 196 21.85 -8.39 -5.84
CA ALA A 196 21.44 -7.32 -4.92
C ALA A 196 22.51 -6.22 -4.82
N THR A 197 23.79 -6.58 -4.83
CA THR A 197 24.88 -5.60 -4.84
C THR A 197 24.87 -4.75 -6.11
N ARG A 198 24.81 -5.37 -7.30
CA ARG A 198 24.74 -4.64 -8.59
C ARG A 198 23.52 -3.72 -8.70
N GLN A 199 22.39 -4.13 -8.12
CA GLN A 199 21.20 -3.28 -7.99
C GLN A 199 21.45 -2.07 -7.12
N ALA A 200 22.00 -2.28 -5.91
CA ALA A 200 22.24 -1.22 -4.95
C ALA A 200 23.26 -0.20 -5.48
N ASP A 201 24.37 -0.66 -6.07
CA ASP A 201 25.41 0.21 -6.64
C ASP A 201 24.84 1.08 -7.76
N ALA A 202 24.03 0.50 -8.64
CA ALA A 202 23.41 1.21 -9.73
C ALA A 202 22.33 2.21 -9.27
N ALA A 203 21.62 1.90 -8.18
CA ALA A 203 20.71 2.83 -7.54
C ALA A 203 21.47 3.99 -6.88
N ALA A 204 22.55 3.71 -6.14
CA ALA A 204 23.39 4.71 -5.48
C ALA A 204 24.05 5.67 -6.48
N ALA A 205 24.45 5.19 -7.65
CA ALA A 205 24.96 6.03 -8.74
C ALA A 205 23.95 7.11 -9.21
N ILE A 206 22.66 6.92 -8.93
CA ILE A 206 21.59 7.91 -9.19
C ILE A 206 21.17 8.61 -7.90
N ALA A 207 20.98 7.91 -6.79
CA ALA A 207 20.45 8.51 -5.58
C ALA A 207 21.48 9.36 -4.81
N GLY A 208 22.77 9.12 -5.04
CA GLY A 208 23.86 9.67 -4.25
C GLY A 208 24.27 8.74 -3.11
N ASP A 209 25.02 9.28 -2.16
CA ASP A 209 25.53 8.55 -1.00
C ASP A 209 24.41 8.37 0.05
N LEU A 210 23.68 7.26 -0.08
CA LEU A 210 22.62 6.86 0.83
C LEU A 210 22.98 5.54 1.54
N PRO A 211 22.52 5.31 2.78
CA PRO A 211 22.70 4.03 3.47
C PRO A 211 22.13 2.86 2.64
N ILE A 212 22.92 1.80 2.48
CA ILE A 212 22.52 0.61 1.71
C ILE A 212 22.26 -0.57 2.64
N ARG A 213 21.08 -1.18 2.49
CA ARG A 213 20.71 -2.45 3.13
C ARG A 213 20.53 -3.53 2.06
N ILE A 214 21.42 -4.51 2.07
CA ILE A 214 21.33 -5.70 1.20
C ILE A 214 20.55 -6.80 1.92
N VAL A 215 19.49 -7.30 1.29
CA VAL A 215 18.63 -8.38 1.80
C VAL A 215 18.79 -9.60 0.91
N ARG A 216 19.09 -10.76 1.49
CA ARG A 216 19.29 -12.02 0.77
C ARG A 216 18.42 -13.11 1.39
N GLN A 217 17.73 -13.89 0.57
CA GLN A 217 16.92 -15.02 1.01
C GLN A 217 17.12 -16.24 0.09
N GLU A 218 17.03 -17.44 0.65
CA GLU A 218 17.20 -18.70 -0.08
C GLU A 218 15.86 -19.41 -0.40
N GLN A 219 14.72 -18.93 0.12
CA GLN A 219 13.42 -19.63 0.15
C GLN A 219 12.24 -18.68 -0.15
N PRO A 220 11.07 -19.17 -0.61
CA PRO A 220 10.82 -20.13 -1.69
C PRO A 220 10.65 -19.46 -3.07
N GLY A 221 10.58 -18.11 -3.12
CA GLY A 221 10.40 -17.34 -4.35
C GLY A 221 11.71 -16.96 -5.03
N VAL A 222 11.76 -16.97 -6.36
CA VAL A 222 12.91 -16.46 -7.13
C VAL A 222 12.59 -15.06 -7.63
N GLY A 223 13.42 -14.08 -7.28
CA GLY A 223 13.26 -12.71 -7.74
C GLY A 223 14.18 -11.72 -7.06
N SER A 224 14.08 -10.45 -7.46
CA SER A 224 14.82 -9.37 -6.84
C SER A 224 14.07 -8.05 -6.95
N SER A 225 14.41 -7.10 -6.10
CA SER A 225 13.82 -5.77 -6.08
C SER A 225 14.82 -4.75 -5.53
N CYS A 226 14.62 -3.49 -5.87
CA CYS A 226 15.36 -2.38 -5.29
C CYS A 226 14.39 -1.26 -4.96
N THR A 227 14.52 -0.68 -3.78
CA THR A 227 13.74 0.48 -3.30
C THR A 227 14.72 1.53 -2.82
N VAL A 228 14.62 2.73 -3.39
CA VAL A 228 15.28 3.95 -2.91
C VAL A 228 14.24 4.80 -2.21
N PHE A 229 14.54 5.33 -1.05
CA PHE A 229 13.57 6.11 -0.27
C PHE A 229 14.23 7.28 0.45
N SER A 230 13.42 8.32 0.67
CA SER A 230 13.72 9.45 1.53
C SER A 230 12.42 10.13 1.96
N ASP A 231 12.18 10.29 3.26
CA ASP A 231 11.21 11.24 3.82
C ASP A 231 9.84 11.34 3.13
N GLY A 232 9.08 10.23 3.15
CA GLY A 232 7.74 10.19 2.56
C GLY A 232 7.75 10.09 1.03
N HIS A 233 8.89 9.70 0.46
CA HIS A 233 9.04 9.60 -0.97
C HIS A 233 9.92 8.40 -1.34
N GLY A 234 9.49 7.62 -2.33
CA GLY A 234 10.15 6.37 -2.71
C GLY A 234 10.12 6.08 -4.20
N GLY A 235 11.11 5.32 -4.65
CA GLY A 235 11.16 4.73 -5.99
C GLY A 235 11.56 3.27 -5.90
N SER A 236 10.76 2.39 -6.49
CA SER A 236 11.05 0.95 -6.48
C SER A 236 11.01 0.36 -7.87
N ALA A 237 11.72 -0.75 -8.05
CA ALA A 237 11.74 -1.53 -9.28
C ALA A 237 11.90 -3.02 -8.97
N LEU A 238 11.34 -3.85 -9.86
CA LEU A 238 11.37 -5.31 -9.75
C LEU A 238 12.29 -5.92 -10.81
N GLY A 239 13.07 -6.92 -10.40
CA GLY A 239 13.77 -7.82 -11.31
C GLY A 239 12.79 -8.66 -12.12
N ARG A 240 13.18 -8.97 -13.35
CA ARG A 240 12.48 -9.94 -14.21
C ARG A 240 13.46 -10.64 -15.11
N ARG A 241 13.09 -11.81 -15.62
CA ARG A 241 13.94 -12.61 -16.52
C ARG A 241 14.40 -11.76 -17.72
N GLY A 242 15.71 -11.71 -17.95
CA GLY A 242 16.32 -10.95 -19.03
C GLY A 242 16.60 -9.47 -18.74
N LEU A 243 16.19 -8.94 -17.58
CA LEU A 243 16.52 -7.58 -17.15
C LEU A 243 17.81 -7.60 -16.31
N ALA A 244 18.76 -6.73 -16.65
CA ALA A 244 20.01 -6.61 -15.90
C ALA A 244 19.77 -6.05 -14.49
N ALA A 245 20.55 -6.54 -13.51
CA ALA A 245 20.48 -6.10 -12.11
C ALA A 245 20.68 -4.58 -11.98
N GLU A 246 21.63 -4.01 -12.73
CA GLU A 246 21.89 -2.57 -12.72
C GLU A 246 20.70 -1.77 -13.25
N GLU A 247 19.94 -2.32 -14.21
CA GLU A 247 18.78 -1.60 -14.74
C GLU A 247 17.65 -1.56 -13.72
N VAL A 248 17.49 -2.59 -12.90
CA VAL A 248 16.55 -2.56 -11.76
C VAL A 248 16.95 -1.47 -10.78
N GLY A 249 18.23 -1.41 -10.40
CA GLY A 249 18.75 -0.34 -9.54
C GLY A 249 18.56 1.06 -10.12
N ARG A 250 18.89 1.25 -11.40
CA ARG A 250 18.70 2.53 -12.10
C ARG A 250 17.23 2.93 -12.19
N GLN A 251 16.31 1.99 -12.42
CA GLN A 251 14.88 2.29 -12.44
C GLN A 251 14.40 2.77 -11.07
N ALA A 252 14.76 2.08 -9.98
CA ALA A 252 14.42 2.50 -8.63
C ALA A 252 14.94 3.92 -8.33
N GLY A 253 16.22 4.19 -8.64
CA GLY A 253 16.83 5.50 -8.46
C GLY A 253 16.21 6.61 -9.33
N ARG A 254 15.85 6.32 -10.59
CA ARG A 254 15.17 7.29 -11.48
C ARG A 254 13.76 7.60 -11.01
N THR A 255 13.00 6.58 -10.60
CA THR A 255 11.64 6.77 -10.06
C THR A 255 11.68 7.62 -8.81
N TRP A 256 12.61 7.33 -7.90
CA TRP A 256 12.83 8.15 -6.71
C TRP A 256 13.20 9.58 -7.11
N ARG A 257 14.19 9.80 -7.99
CA ARG A 257 14.54 11.17 -8.39
C ARG A 257 13.37 11.94 -9.04
N ALA A 258 12.47 11.26 -9.73
CA ALA A 258 11.33 11.87 -10.44
C ALA A 258 10.16 12.29 -9.53
N GLY A 259 9.99 11.68 -8.35
CA GLY A 259 8.83 11.99 -7.47
C GLY A 259 8.84 13.39 -6.83
N GLY A 260 9.89 14.18 -7.07
CA GLY A 260 9.90 15.63 -6.85
C GLY A 260 10.28 16.09 -5.44
N SER A 261 10.18 17.41 -5.23
CA SER A 261 10.55 18.11 -3.98
C SER A 261 9.34 18.60 -3.18
N CYS A 262 8.14 18.19 -3.57
CA CYS A 262 6.89 18.74 -3.06
C CYS A 262 6.47 18.19 -1.69
N GLY A 263 7.23 17.30 -1.07
CA GLY A 263 6.91 16.71 0.23
C GLY A 263 6.88 15.20 0.14
N ILE A 264 5.84 14.65 -0.48
CA ILE A 264 5.66 13.21 -0.67
C ILE A 264 5.47 12.85 -2.14
N ASP A 265 5.83 11.62 -2.50
CA ASP A 265 5.59 11.11 -3.85
C ASP A 265 4.08 10.88 -4.10
N CYS A 266 3.68 10.79 -5.37
CA CYS A 266 2.27 10.70 -5.75
C CYS A 266 1.60 9.39 -5.31
N HIS A 267 2.37 8.29 -5.16
CA HIS A 267 1.83 7.02 -4.68
C HIS A 267 1.61 7.04 -3.18
N LEU A 268 2.49 7.67 -2.41
CA LEU A 268 2.25 7.90 -0.99
C LEU A 268 1.03 8.82 -0.80
N ALA A 269 0.90 9.87 -1.63
CA ALA A 269 -0.26 10.74 -1.59
C ALA A 269 -1.57 9.95 -1.76
N ASP A 270 -1.66 9.08 -2.78
CA ASP A 270 -2.82 8.21 -3.00
C ASP A 270 -3.19 7.37 -1.76
N GLN A 271 -2.17 6.86 -1.06
CA GLN A 271 -2.32 6.00 0.12
C GLN A 271 -2.76 6.79 1.36
N LEU A 272 -2.28 8.03 1.51
CA LEU A 272 -2.54 8.86 2.69
C LEU A 272 -3.89 9.56 2.68
N LEU A 273 -4.60 9.68 1.56
CA LEU A 273 -5.89 10.39 1.49
C LEU A 273 -6.93 9.86 2.49
N LEU A 274 -6.96 8.53 2.73
CA LEU A 274 -7.83 7.93 3.73
C LEU A 274 -7.45 8.41 5.14
N TYR A 275 -6.16 8.45 5.45
CA TYR A 275 -5.63 8.85 6.75
C TYR A 275 -5.81 10.35 6.98
N LEU A 276 -5.62 11.17 5.94
CA LEU A 276 -5.90 12.60 5.95
C LEU A 276 -7.36 12.88 6.31
N ALA A 277 -8.29 12.11 5.74
CA ALA A 277 -9.72 12.25 6.04
C ALA A 277 -10.08 11.88 7.49
N ILE A 278 -9.38 10.92 8.09
CA ILE A 278 -9.65 10.47 9.47
C ILE A 278 -8.98 11.36 10.50
N TYR A 279 -7.72 11.75 10.26
CA TYR A 279 -6.86 12.41 11.25
C TYR A 279 -6.66 13.91 11.00
N GLY A 280 -7.08 14.41 9.84
CA GLY A 280 -6.93 15.81 9.44
C GLY A 280 -5.49 16.18 9.05
N GLY A 281 -5.28 17.48 8.79
CA GLY A 281 -3.97 18.04 8.40
C GLY A 281 -3.89 18.40 6.92
N SER A 282 -2.67 18.39 6.37
CA SER A 282 -2.44 18.55 4.93
C SER A 282 -1.21 17.78 4.44
N ILE A 283 -1.29 17.30 3.20
CA ILE A 283 -0.20 16.60 2.51
C ILE A 283 0.14 17.34 1.22
N TRP A 284 1.38 17.17 0.76
CA TRP A 284 1.88 17.90 -0.40
C TRP A 284 2.58 16.97 -1.38
N THR A 285 2.17 17.00 -2.64
CA THR A 285 2.72 16.13 -3.68
C THR A 285 2.89 16.88 -4.99
N GLY A 286 3.71 16.36 -5.91
CA GLY A 286 3.91 16.98 -7.23
C GLY A 286 2.71 16.83 -8.17
N GLN A 287 1.86 15.81 -7.96
CA GLN A 287 0.67 15.59 -8.77
C GLN A 287 -0.32 14.66 -8.08
N LEU A 288 -1.60 14.81 -8.41
CA LEU A 288 -2.64 13.83 -8.09
C LEU A 288 -2.76 12.82 -9.21
N THR A 289 -2.74 11.54 -8.88
CA THR A 289 -2.94 10.48 -9.85
C THR A 289 -4.44 10.21 -10.06
N PRO A 290 -4.83 9.43 -11.07
CA PRO A 290 -6.22 8.96 -11.18
C PRO A 290 -6.66 8.07 -10.00
N HIS A 291 -5.70 7.44 -9.29
CA HIS A 291 -5.96 6.76 -8.02
C HIS A 291 -6.36 7.76 -6.92
N ALA A 292 -5.67 8.91 -6.80
CA ALA A 292 -6.06 9.99 -5.88
C ALA A 292 -7.44 10.54 -6.21
N GLU A 293 -7.75 10.80 -7.49
CA GLU A 293 -9.07 11.27 -7.90
C GLU A 293 -10.18 10.29 -7.50
N THR A 294 -9.94 8.99 -7.66
CA THR A 294 -10.86 7.94 -7.23
C THR A 294 -11.06 7.95 -5.72
N MET A 295 -9.99 8.14 -4.95
CA MET A 295 -10.05 8.24 -3.49
C MET A 295 -10.81 9.48 -3.02
N ILE A 296 -10.55 10.66 -3.59
CA ILE A 296 -11.26 11.90 -3.23
C ILE A 296 -12.77 11.74 -3.46
N ARG A 297 -13.18 11.18 -4.61
CA ARG A 297 -14.60 10.91 -4.88
C ARG A 297 -15.19 9.89 -3.93
N LEU A 298 -14.45 8.83 -3.59
CA LEU A 298 -14.90 7.82 -2.65
C LEU A 298 -15.09 8.42 -1.25
N LEU A 299 -14.13 9.21 -0.77
CA LEU A 299 -14.17 9.90 0.52
C LEU A 299 -15.39 10.82 0.65
N ALA A 300 -15.73 11.55 -0.42
CA ALA A 300 -16.95 12.37 -0.46
C ALA A 300 -18.23 11.57 -0.25
N ARG A 301 -18.28 10.28 -0.66
CA ARG A 301 -19.44 9.40 -0.40
C ARG A 301 -19.60 9.06 1.08
N PHE A 302 -18.50 9.11 1.84
CA PHE A 302 -18.47 8.93 3.29
C PHE A 302 -18.56 10.27 4.06
N GLY A 303 -18.76 11.39 3.37
CA GLY A 303 -18.93 12.72 3.99
C GLY A 303 -17.62 13.49 4.21
N TYR A 304 -16.49 12.98 3.75
CA TYR A 304 -15.21 13.69 3.82
C TYR A 304 -14.99 14.53 2.57
N THR A 305 -14.81 15.83 2.74
CA THR A 305 -14.51 16.75 1.63
C THR A 305 -13.05 17.17 1.73
N LEU A 306 -12.23 16.74 0.78
CA LEU A 306 -10.85 17.19 0.68
C LEU A 306 -10.76 18.37 -0.28
N LEU A 307 -9.98 19.37 0.11
CA LEU A 307 -9.65 20.54 -0.71
C LEU A 307 -8.27 20.35 -1.33
N SER A 308 -8.10 20.85 -2.55
CA SER A 308 -6.80 20.88 -3.21
C SER A 308 -6.44 22.30 -3.63
N SER A 309 -5.20 22.71 -3.35
CA SER A 309 -4.64 24.00 -3.77
C SER A 309 -3.31 23.79 -4.49
N HIS A 310 -2.89 24.74 -5.30
CA HIS A 310 -1.61 24.70 -6.01
C HIS A 310 -0.67 25.78 -5.49
N GLU A 311 0.58 25.40 -5.20
CA GLU A 311 1.68 26.31 -4.93
C GLU A 311 2.86 25.94 -5.84
N GLY A 312 3.07 26.74 -6.90
CA GLY A 312 4.02 26.39 -7.96
C GLY A 312 3.67 25.06 -8.61
N ASP A 313 4.64 24.15 -8.67
CA ASP A 313 4.49 22.79 -9.22
C ASP A 313 3.96 21.77 -8.18
N CYS A 314 3.63 22.22 -6.97
CA CYS A 314 3.15 21.37 -5.89
C CYS A 314 1.63 21.50 -5.70
N VAL A 315 1.00 20.40 -5.33
CA VAL A 315 -0.40 20.31 -4.94
C VAL A 315 -0.47 20.03 -3.45
N GLU A 316 -1.13 20.92 -2.71
CA GLU A 316 -1.57 20.64 -1.35
C GLU A 316 -2.93 19.95 -1.39
N VAL A 317 -3.11 18.93 -0.57
CA VAL A 317 -4.42 18.35 -0.25
C VAL A 317 -4.64 18.44 1.25
N SER A 318 -5.79 18.97 1.66
CA SER A 318 -6.17 19.17 3.06
C SER A 318 -7.62 18.76 3.32
N LEU A 319 -7.92 18.48 4.59
CA LEU A 319 -9.29 18.23 5.07
C LEU A 319 -9.96 19.54 5.51
#